data_AF-A0A975BZK0-F1
#
_entry.id   AF-A0A975BZK0-F1
#
_cell.length_a   1.000
_cell.length_b   1.000
_cell.length_c   1.000
_cell.angle_alpha   90.00
_cell.angle_beta   90.00
_cell.angle_gamma   90.00
#
_symmetry.space_group_name_H-M   'P 1'
#
loop_
_entity.id
_entity.type
_entity.pdbx_description
1 polymer ?
#
loop_
_entity_poly.entity_id
_entity_poly.type
_entity_poly.pdbx_seq_one_letter_code
_entity_poly.pdbx_strand_id
1 'polypeptide(L)'
;MRLQLIAAVSALSLAAGLAGATAAFAQEAPVAAAPAGDVTDAQLTAFNTAMQKVKTVTAAVQGGTPTAEQQAEMAAAVEASGLGVEQFNAISGKVSSDAVLRARLAVLDAPASSGVAAAVTDEEVSQFASAMVKLRELAPAGGATPTPEQQTAMAAAVEESGLSRERFNEVATAVSADARLRARVQLADARRG
;
A
#
# COMPACT_ATOMS: atom_id res chain seq x y z
N MET A 1 -27.00 -33.75 -24.07
CA MET A 1 -26.18 -34.98 -24.00
C MET A 1 -24.75 -34.56 -24.31
N ARG A 2 -23.81 -34.67 -23.35
CA ARG A 2 -22.78 -35.74 -23.28
C ARG A 2 -21.96 -35.84 -24.57
N LEU A 3 -20.63 -35.90 -24.62
CA LEU A 3 -19.52 -35.87 -23.67
C LEU A 3 -18.27 -36.07 -24.56
N GLN A 4 -17.13 -35.46 -24.21
CA GLN A 4 -15.73 -35.85 -24.49
C GLN A 4 -15.13 -35.77 -25.91
N LEU A 5 -13.91 -35.22 -25.97
CA LEU A 5 -12.63 -35.94 -26.19
C LEU A 5 -11.49 -34.91 -26.30
N ILE A 6 -10.77 -34.63 -25.21
CA ILE A 6 -9.35 -35.02 -24.98
C ILE A 6 -8.55 -35.25 -26.27
N ALA A 7 -7.59 -34.37 -26.54
CA ALA A 7 -6.42 -34.69 -27.35
C ALA A 7 -5.18 -34.13 -26.65
N ALA A 8 -4.49 -35.01 -25.93
CA ALA A 8 -3.14 -34.80 -25.44
C ALA A 8 -2.18 -34.78 -26.64
N VAL A 9 -1.34 -33.75 -26.74
CA VAL A 9 -0.17 -33.78 -27.62
C VAL A 9 1.05 -33.94 -26.74
N SER A 10 1.42 -35.19 -26.51
CA SER A 10 2.76 -35.56 -26.08
C SER A 10 3.59 -35.80 -27.34
N ALA A 11 4.59 -34.96 -27.59
CA ALA A 11 5.64 -35.26 -28.55
C ALA A 11 6.99 -35.20 -27.82
N LEU A 12 7.39 -36.37 -27.30
CA LEU A 12 8.75 -36.67 -26.90
C LEU A 12 9.57 -36.88 -28.17
N SER A 13 10.66 -36.14 -28.37
CA SER A 13 11.67 -36.47 -29.39
C SER A 13 13.05 -36.48 -28.75
N LEU A 14 13.64 -37.68 -28.75
CA LEU A 14 15.04 -37.98 -28.45
C LEU A 14 15.90 -37.65 -29.69
N ALA A 15 17.01 -36.93 -29.51
CA ALA A 15 18.24 -37.11 -30.31
C ALA A 15 19.45 -36.50 -29.60
N ALA A 16 20.52 -37.28 -29.47
CA ALA A 16 21.84 -36.88 -28.99
C ALA A 16 22.75 -36.48 -30.16
N GLY A 17 23.66 -35.51 -29.96
CA GLY A 17 24.82 -35.32 -30.86
C GLY A 17 25.44 -33.92 -30.90
N LEU A 18 26.65 -33.82 -30.33
CA LEU A 18 27.83 -33.03 -30.74
C LEU A 18 27.78 -31.49 -30.84
N ALA A 19 28.56 -30.86 -29.94
CA ALA A 19 29.45 -29.70 -30.12
C ALA A 19 29.07 -28.62 -31.15
N GLY A 20 28.69 -27.44 -30.63
CA GLY A 20 28.70 -26.18 -31.37
C GLY A 20 28.47 -25.02 -30.42
N ALA A 21 29.51 -24.20 -30.21
CA ALA A 21 29.41 -22.97 -29.45
C ALA A 21 28.47 -21.98 -30.15
N THR A 22 27.37 -21.63 -29.49
CA THR A 22 26.61 -20.41 -29.77
C THR A 22 26.26 -19.78 -28.43
N ALA A 23 26.52 -18.48 -28.33
CA ALA A 23 26.19 -17.65 -27.18
C ALA A 23 24.68 -17.78 -26.92
N ALA A 24 24.34 -18.48 -25.84
CA ALA A 24 22.99 -18.52 -25.33
C ALA A 24 22.67 -17.10 -24.84
N PHE A 25 21.74 -16.46 -25.54
CA PHE A 25 20.92 -15.42 -24.94
C PHE A 25 20.51 -15.93 -23.57
N ALA A 26 20.84 -15.17 -22.53
CA ALA A 26 20.34 -15.42 -21.20
C ALA A 26 18.82 -15.45 -21.31
N GLN A 27 18.27 -16.66 -21.28
CA GLN A 27 16.87 -16.85 -20.98
C GLN A 27 16.73 -16.29 -19.56
N GLU A 28 16.19 -15.07 -19.45
CA GLU A 28 15.64 -14.58 -18.20
C GLU A 28 14.75 -15.70 -17.68
N ALA A 29 15.24 -16.39 -16.66
CA ALA A 29 14.48 -17.43 -16.01
C ALA A 29 13.14 -16.80 -15.64
N PRO A 30 12.01 -17.49 -15.84
CA PRO A 30 10.75 -17.03 -15.26
C PRO A 30 11.05 -16.77 -13.79
N VAL A 31 10.97 -15.49 -13.37
CA VAL A 31 11.14 -15.11 -11.98
C VAL A 31 10.28 -16.06 -11.18
N ALA A 32 10.93 -16.93 -10.40
CA ALA A 32 10.26 -17.93 -9.61
C ALA A 32 9.16 -17.19 -8.86
N ALA A 33 7.91 -17.54 -9.14
CA ALA A 33 6.78 -16.94 -8.47
C ALA A 33 7.07 -17.04 -6.99
N ALA A 34 7.28 -15.89 -6.34
CA ALA A 34 7.43 -15.83 -4.91
C ALA A 34 6.29 -16.67 -4.32
N PRO A 35 6.55 -17.47 -3.26
CA PRO A 35 5.48 -18.22 -2.62
C PRO A 35 4.31 -17.25 -2.35
N ALA A 36 3.09 -17.76 -2.36
CA ALA A 36 1.86 -17.02 -2.04
C ALA A 36 1.82 -16.56 -0.57
N GLY A 37 2.88 -15.92 -0.11
CA GLY A 37 3.06 -15.27 1.16
C GLY A 37 2.40 -13.91 1.17
N ASP A 38 2.59 -13.23 2.29
CA ASP A 38 2.00 -11.92 2.57
C ASP A 38 2.23 -10.91 1.45
N VAL A 39 1.28 -9.97 1.29
CA VAL A 39 1.37 -8.92 0.27
C VAL A 39 2.59 -8.06 0.59
N THR A 40 3.59 -8.10 -0.29
CA THR A 40 4.81 -7.28 -0.15
C THR A 40 4.52 -5.81 -0.47
N ASP A 41 5.34 -4.90 0.02
CA ASP A 41 5.18 -3.47 -0.26
C ASP A 41 5.39 -3.15 -1.75
N ALA A 42 6.24 -3.92 -2.45
CA ALA A 42 6.43 -3.82 -3.90
C ALA A 42 5.14 -4.21 -4.65
N GLN A 43 4.50 -5.32 -4.27
CA GLN A 43 3.21 -5.74 -4.83
C GLN A 43 2.10 -4.71 -4.52
N LEU A 44 2.08 -4.16 -3.31
CA LEU A 44 1.09 -3.16 -2.92
C LEU A 44 1.27 -1.84 -3.70
N THR A 45 2.52 -1.46 -3.96
CA THR A 45 2.85 -0.30 -4.79
C THR A 45 2.42 -0.52 -6.24
N ALA A 46 2.77 -1.67 -6.81
CA ALA A 46 2.36 -2.04 -8.16
C ALA A 46 0.82 -2.08 -8.30
N PHE A 47 0.13 -2.62 -7.30
CA PHE A 47 -1.32 -2.66 -7.24
C PHE A 47 -1.92 -1.23 -7.19
N ASN A 48 -1.38 -0.35 -6.35
CA ASN A 48 -1.81 1.04 -6.27
C ASN A 48 -1.58 1.79 -7.60
N THR A 49 -0.41 1.60 -8.22
CA THR A 49 -0.11 2.17 -9.54
C THR A 49 -1.10 1.71 -10.59
N ALA A 50 -1.46 0.42 -10.61
CA ALA A 50 -2.47 -0.10 -11.53
C ALA A 50 -3.85 0.54 -11.30
N MET A 51 -4.30 0.66 -10.04
CA MET A 51 -5.57 1.32 -9.70
C MET A 51 -5.63 2.79 -10.16
N GLN A 52 -4.55 3.55 -9.93
CA GLN A 52 -4.49 4.95 -10.36
C GLN A 52 -4.51 5.09 -11.88
N LYS A 53 -3.81 4.20 -12.59
CA LYS A 53 -3.83 4.19 -14.07
C LYS A 53 -5.22 3.88 -14.61
N VAL A 54 -5.93 2.90 -14.03
CA VAL A 54 -7.34 2.62 -14.39
C VAL A 54 -8.21 3.86 -14.18
N LYS A 55 -8.10 4.52 -13.02
CA LYS A 55 -8.85 5.75 -12.72
C LYS A 55 -8.56 6.88 -13.72
N THR A 56 -7.29 7.10 -14.05
CA THR A 56 -6.86 8.12 -15.03
C THR A 56 -7.41 7.83 -16.41
N VAL A 57 -7.31 6.58 -16.89
CA VAL A 57 -7.85 6.18 -18.18
C VAL A 57 -9.37 6.37 -18.23
N THR A 58 -10.10 5.91 -17.20
CA THR A 58 -11.56 6.11 -17.14
C THR A 58 -11.94 7.59 -17.13
N ALA A 59 -11.19 8.44 -16.41
CA ALA A 59 -11.42 9.88 -16.40
C ALA A 59 -11.12 10.53 -17.75
N ALA A 60 -10.04 10.12 -18.43
CA ALA A 60 -9.62 10.67 -19.71
C ALA A 60 -10.54 10.26 -20.87
N VAL A 61 -11.21 9.12 -20.76
CA VAL A 61 -12.12 8.60 -21.78
C VAL A 61 -13.45 9.38 -21.83
N GLN A 62 -13.91 10.01 -20.74
CA GLN A 62 -15.17 10.79 -20.67
C GLN A 62 -16.40 10.13 -21.36
N GLY A 63 -16.41 8.79 -21.50
CA GLY A 63 -17.45 8.01 -22.21
C GLY A 63 -17.22 7.76 -23.70
N GLY A 64 -16.06 8.13 -24.28
CA GLY A 64 -15.67 7.89 -25.68
C GLY A 64 -14.85 6.62 -25.89
N THR A 65 -14.30 6.45 -27.10
CA THR A 65 -13.36 5.36 -27.42
C THR A 65 -11.93 5.78 -27.04
N PRO A 66 -11.15 4.94 -26.32
CA PRO A 66 -9.75 5.25 -26.00
C PRO A 66 -8.93 5.52 -27.26
N THR A 67 -8.15 6.61 -27.28
CA THR A 67 -7.26 6.95 -28.40
C THR A 67 -6.12 5.93 -28.54
N ALA A 68 -5.44 5.89 -29.68
CA ALA A 68 -4.32 4.97 -29.89
C ALA A 68 -3.17 5.19 -28.87
N GLU A 69 -2.90 6.45 -28.50
CA GLU A 69 -1.94 6.79 -27.44
C GLU A 69 -2.40 6.28 -26.07
N GLN A 70 -3.69 6.44 -25.73
CA GLN A 70 -4.25 5.89 -24.48
C GLN A 70 -4.24 4.35 -24.46
N GLN A 71 -4.42 3.70 -25.60
CA GLN A 71 -4.29 2.25 -25.74
C GLN A 71 -2.85 1.79 -25.52
N ALA A 72 -1.86 2.54 -26.04
CA ALA A 72 -0.45 2.29 -25.77
C ALA A 72 -0.09 2.51 -24.29
N GLU A 73 -0.62 3.56 -23.66
CA GLU A 73 -0.44 3.80 -22.21
C GLU A 73 -1.11 2.71 -21.37
N MET A 74 -2.28 2.19 -21.76
CA MET A 74 -2.91 1.04 -21.09
C MET A 74 -2.08 -0.24 -21.24
N ALA A 75 -1.51 -0.51 -22.40
CA ALA A 75 -0.64 -1.68 -22.60
C ALA A 75 0.62 -1.57 -21.72
N ALA A 76 1.27 -0.41 -21.72
CA ALA A 76 2.41 -0.13 -20.85
C ALA A 76 2.03 -0.11 -19.36
N ALA A 77 0.80 0.27 -19.01
CA ALA A 77 0.28 0.23 -17.65
C ALA A 77 0.18 -1.20 -17.12
N VAL A 78 -0.38 -2.09 -17.94
CA VAL A 78 -0.57 -3.51 -17.61
C VAL A 78 0.79 -4.20 -17.52
N GLU A 79 1.69 -3.98 -18.48
CA GLU A 79 3.08 -4.45 -18.41
C GLU A 79 3.83 -3.91 -17.19
N ALA A 80 3.77 -2.59 -16.93
CA ALA A 80 4.49 -1.97 -15.82
C ALA A 80 3.96 -2.34 -14.44
N SER A 81 2.72 -2.81 -14.34
CA SER A 81 2.22 -3.32 -13.06
C SER A 81 2.89 -4.63 -12.68
N GLY A 82 3.40 -5.41 -13.64
CA GLY A 82 4.02 -6.73 -13.40
C GLY A 82 3.14 -7.72 -12.64
N LEU A 83 1.87 -7.35 -12.39
CA LEU A 83 0.90 -8.10 -11.62
C LEU A 83 0.00 -8.81 -12.62
N GLY A 84 0.04 -10.14 -12.61
CA GLY A 84 -0.96 -10.95 -13.29
C GLY A 84 -2.35 -10.67 -12.72
N VAL A 85 -3.39 -10.85 -13.53
CA VAL A 85 -4.79 -10.65 -13.13
C VAL A 85 -5.15 -11.44 -11.87
N GLU A 86 -4.64 -12.66 -11.74
CA GLU A 86 -4.82 -13.50 -10.55
C GLU A 86 -4.22 -12.87 -9.29
N GLN A 87 -3.02 -12.29 -9.39
CA GLN A 87 -2.34 -11.62 -8.28
C GLN A 87 -3.05 -10.32 -7.90
N PHE A 88 -3.51 -9.55 -8.89
CA PHE A 88 -4.31 -8.35 -8.66
C PHE A 88 -5.61 -8.67 -7.92
N ASN A 89 -6.34 -9.71 -8.34
CA ASN A 89 -7.56 -10.16 -7.66
C ASN A 89 -7.30 -10.68 -6.25
N ALA A 90 -6.20 -11.43 -6.05
CA ALA A 90 -5.80 -11.92 -4.74
C ALA A 90 -5.46 -10.77 -3.77
N ILE A 91 -4.69 -9.78 -4.23
CA ILE A 91 -4.37 -8.58 -3.44
C ILE A 91 -5.65 -7.80 -3.14
N SER A 92 -6.57 -7.65 -4.11
CA SER A 92 -7.86 -6.97 -3.90
C SER A 92 -8.66 -7.63 -2.77
N GLY A 93 -8.77 -8.96 -2.76
CA GLY A 93 -9.46 -9.69 -1.70
C GLY A 93 -8.79 -9.54 -0.32
N LYS A 94 -7.46 -9.57 -0.27
CA LYS A 94 -6.70 -9.35 0.98
C LYS A 94 -6.86 -7.93 1.49
N VAL A 95 -6.76 -6.93 0.63
CA VAL A 95 -6.99 -5.52 0.96
C VAL A 95 -8.41 -5.33 1.49
N SER A 96 -9.44 -5.93 0.90
CA SER A 96 -10.80 -5.79 1.40
C SER A 96 -11.01 -6.33 2.82
N SER A 97 -10.23 -7.34 3.22
CA SER A 97 -10.36 -8.01 4.53
C SER A 97 -9.38 -7.52 5.60
N ASP A 98 -8.25 -6.93 5.19
CA ASP A 98 -7.17 -6.50 6.10
C ASP A 98 -7.14 -4.97 6.26
N ALA A 99 -7.36 -4.50 7.49
CA ALA A 99 -7.35 -3.08 7.82
C ALA A 99 -5.97 -2.43 7.66
N VAL A 100 -4.89 -3.16 7.96
CA VAL A 100 -3.51 -2.70 7.82
C VAL A 100 -3.18 -2.53 6.35
N LEU A 101 -3.54 -3.48 5.49
CA LEU A 101 -3.31 -3.35 4.04
C LEU A 101 -4.07 -2.17 3.44
N ARG A 102 -5.31 -1.92 3.87
CA ARG A 102 -6.06 -0.71 3.46
C ARG A 102 -5.37 0.58 3.89
N ALA A 103 -4.89 0.63 5.14
CA ALA A 103 -4.20 1.81 5.64
C ALA A 103 -2.87 2.04 4.92
N ARG A 104 -2.13 0.97 4.56
CA ARG A 104 -0.92 1.09 3.73
C ARG A 104 -1.23 1.66 2.34
N LEU A 105 -2.33 1.22 1.71
CA LEU A 105 -2.76 1.81 0.44
C LEU A 105 -3.14 3.27 0.56
N ALA A 106 -3.82 3.66 1.64
CA ALA A 106 -4.13 5.07 1.89
C ALA A 106 -2.86 5.95 2.00
N VAL A 107 -1.77 5.42 2.60
CA VAL A 107 -0.48 6.11 2.63
C VAL A 107 0.13 6.25 1.24
N LEU A 108 0.01 5.21 0.40
CA LEU A 108 0.53 5.21 -0.98
C LEU A 108 -0.26 6.14 -1.91
N ASP A 109 -1.58 6.20 -1.74
CA ASP A 109 -2.49 7.06 -2.53
C ASP A 109 -2.36 8.55 -2.15
N ALA A 110 -2.01 8.84 -0.90
CA ALA A 110 -1.86 10.20 -0.44
C ALA A 110 -0.66 10.92 -1.10
N PRO A 111 -0.79 12.22 -1.44
CA PRO A 111 0.29 12.99 -2.04
C PRO A 111 1.52 13.03 -1.14
N ALA A 112 2.72 13.12 -1.74
CA ALA A 112 3.96 13.18 -0.98
C ALA A 112 3.94 14.35 0.02
N SER A 113 4.35 14.08 1.26
CA SER A 113 4.44 15.11 2.30
C SER A 113 5.53 16.12 1.99
N SER A 114 5.44 17.30 2.59
CA SER A 114 6.46 18.35 2.48
C SER A 114 6.67 19.05 3.82
N GLY A 115 7.79 19.78 3.96
CA GLY A 115 8.12 20.54 5.18
C GLY A 115 8.19 19.65 6.42
N VAL A 116 7.61 20.10 7.53
CA VAL A 116 7.60 19.39 8.82
C VAL A 116 6.99 17.99 8.68
N ALA A 117 5.93 17.82 7.89
CA ALA A 117 5.26 16.52 7.72
C ALA A 117 6.17 15.47 7.06
N ALA A 118 7.05 15.89 6.15
CA ALA A 118 8.05 15.03 5.53
C ALA A 118 9.19 14.63 6.49
N ALA A 119 9.47 15.49 7.48
CA ALA A 119 10.51 15.23 8.49
C ALA A 119 10.03 14.30 9.63
N VAL A 120 8.71 14.09 9.80
CA VAL A 120 8.19 13.20 10.83
C VAL A 120 8.55 11.75 10.51
N THR A 121 9.27 11.11 11.42
CA THR A 121 9.71 9.71 11.33
C THR A 121 8.58 8.73 11.67
N ASP A 122 8.71 7.46 11.27
CA ASP A 122 7.70 6.44 11.62
C ASP A 122 7.63 6.17 13.13
N GLU A 123 8.76 6.35 13.84
CA GLU A 123 8.80 6.29 15.29
C GLU A 123 7.95 7.40 15.91
N GLU A 124 8.15 8.65 15.49
CA GLU A 124 7.34 9.79 15.97
C GLU A 124 5.86 9.62 15.63
N VAL A 125 5.52 9.03 14.47
CA VAL A 125 4.12 8.69 14.14
C VAL A 125 3.56 7.68 15.15
N SER A 126 4.31 6.63 15.48
CA SER A 126 3.90 5.61 16.46
C SER A 126 3.68 6.21 17.85
N GLN A 127 4.65 7.01 18.32
CA GLN A 127 4.60 7.71 19.60
C GLN A 127 3.45 8.71 19.67
N PHE A 128 3.24 9.50 18.60
CA PHE A 128 2.13 10.45 18.50
C PHE A 128 0.79 9.71 18.58
N ALA A 129 0.65 8.64 17.81
CA ALA A 129 -0.57 7.87 17.77
C ALA A 129 -0.82 7.17 19.13
N SER A 130 0.23 6.70 19.82
CA SER A 130 0.12 6.14 21.19
C SER A 130 -0.39 7.19 22.17
N ALA A 131 0.17 8.40 22.12
CA ALA A 131 -0.27 9.51 22.95
C ALA A 131 -1.74 9.86 22.66
N MET A 132 -2.17 9.90 21.40
CA MET A 132 -3.56 10.18 21.03
C MET A 132 -4.57 9.17 21.59
N VAL A 133 -4.20 7.89 21.69
CA VAL A 133 -5.04 6.86 22.35
C VAL A 133 -5.17 7.17 23.84
N LYS A 134 -4.04 7.33 24.54
CA LYS A 134 -4.04 7.65 25.98
C LYS A 134 -4.78 8.96 26.29
N LEU A 135 -4.60 9.99 25.47
CA LEU A 135 -5.30 11.27 25.59
C LEU A 135 -6.80 11.12 25.44
N ARG A 136 -7.27 10.20 24.58
CA ARG A 136 -8.69 9.92 24.42
C ARG A 136 -9.28 9.16 25.61
N GLU A 137 -8.51 8.29 26.24
CA GLU A 137 -8.89 7.59 27.47
C GLU A 137 -8.97 8.54 28.68
N LEU A 138 -8.08 9.53 28.72
CA LEU A 138 -8.03 10.56 29.76
C LEU A 138 -9.01 11.71 29.52
N ALA A 139 -9.54 11.84 28.31
CA ALA A 139 -10.45 12.91 27.96
C ALA A 139 -11.76 12.81 28.77
N PRO A 140 -12.29 13.93 29.24
CA PRO A 140 -13.56 13.94 29.96
C PRO A 140 -14.71 13.49 29.07
N ALA A 141 -15.61 12.68 29.62
CA ALA A 141 -16.81 12.24 28.93
C ALA A 141 -17.71 13.43 28.57
N GLY A 142 -18.38 13.35 27.41
CA GLY A 142 -19.38 14.34 27.01
C GLY A 142 -18.83 15.72 26.62
N GLY A 143 -17.52 15.86 26.39
CA GLY A 143 -16.91 17.12 25.92
C GLY A 143 -16.80 18.19 27.00
N ALA A 144 -16.83 17.82 28.28
CA ALA A 144 -16.58 18.75 29.37
C ALA A 144 -15.12 19.28 29.34
N THR A 145 -14.85 20.37 30.05
CA THR A 145 -13.48 20.87 30.20
C THR A 145 -12.67 19.90 31.08
N PRO A 146 -11.44 19.51 30.68
CA PRO A 146 -10.60 18.65 31.50
C PRO A 146 -10.26 19.29 32.86
N THR A 147 -10.34 18.52 33.95
CA THR A 147 -9.92 18.99 35.29
C THR A 147 -8.40 19.22 35.34
N PRO A 148 -7.88 19.99 36.31
CA PRO A 148 -6.43 20.18 36.46
C PRO A 148 -5.64 18.86 36.57
N GLU A 149 -6.19 17.87 37.25
CA GLU A 149 -5.62 16.53 37.37
C GLU A 149 -5.59 15.81 36.02
N GLN A 150 -6.69 15.92 35.24
CA GLN A 150 -6.74 15.37 33.88
C GLN A 150 -5.75 16.06 32.95
N GLN A 151 -5.63 17.39 33.01
CA GLN A 151 -4.64 18.13 32.22
C GLN A 151 -3.21 17.70 32.56
N THR A 152 -2.92 17.45 33.84
CA THR A 152 -1.64 16.92 34.30
C THR A 152 -1.40 15.50 33.77
N ALA A 153 -2.40 14.63 33.84
CA ALA A 153 -2.32 13.27 33.30
C ALA A 153 -2.13 13.25 31.78
N MET A 154 -2.83 14.13 31.06
CA MET A 154 -2.70 14.28 29.60
C MET A 154 -1.29 14.75 29.22
N ALA A 155 -0.71 15.71 29.95
CA ALA A 155 0.67 16.14 29.73
C ALA A 155 1.67 15.00 29.99
N ALA A 156 1.48 14.24 31.07
CA ALA A 156 2.31 13.07 31.37
C ALA A 156 2.19 11.98 30.30
N ALA A 157 0.99 11.73 29.76
CA ALA A 157 0.78 10.75 28.70
C ALA A 157 1.52 11.08 27.39
N VAL A 158 1.66 12.37 27.07
CA VAL A 158 2.48 12.82 25.94
C VAL A 158 3.95 12.58 26.20
N GLU A 159 4.45 12.89 27.39
CA GLU A 159 5.87 12.67 27.75
C GLU A 159 6.20 11.18 27.82
N GLU A 160 5.29 10.34 28.33
CA GLU A 160 5.43 8.89 28.38
C GLU A 160 5.43 8.22 26.99
N SER A 161 4.89 8.89 25.96
CA SER A 161 5.00 8.39 24.60
C SER A 161 6.39 8.58 23.99
N GLY A 162 7.29 9.29 24.68
CA GLY A 162 8.64 9.60 24.20
C GLY A 162 8.73 10.91 23.39
N LEU A 163 7.60 11.60 23.18
CA LEU A 163 7.57 12.91 22.54
C LEU A 163 7.66 14.03 23.58
N SER A 164 8.40 15.09 23.24
CA SER A 164 8.24 16.35 23.97
C SER A 164 6.88 16.97 23.64
N ARG A 165 6.33 17.79 24.56
CA ARG A 165 5.06 18.51 24.31
C ARG A 165 5.15 19.41 23.08
N GLU A 166 6.27 20.08 22.89
CA GLU A 166 6.53 20.90 21.70
C GLU A 166 6.46 20.06 20.43
N ARG A 167 7.14 18.92 20.40
CA ARG A 167 7.16 18.03 19.23
C ARG A 167 5.80 17.40 18.97
N PHE A 168 5.07 17.00 20.00
CA PHE A 168 3.71 16.51 19.88
C PHE A 168 2.79 17.55 19.23
N ASN A 169 2.87 18.82 19.64
CA ASN A 169 2.07 19.89 19.07
C ASN A 169 2.44 20.17 17.60
N GLU A 170 3.73 20.18 17.27
CA GLU A 170 4.17 20.30 15.86
C GLU A 170 3.61 19.17 15.00
N VAL A 171 3.71 17.93 15.46
CA VAL A 171 3.17 16.76 14.74
C VAL A 171 1.65 16.87 14.64
N ALA A 172 0.94 17.31 15.69
CA ALA A 172 -0.52 17.51 15.64
C ALA A 172 -0.94 18.54 14.57
N THR A 173 -0.22 19.66 14.47
CA THR A 173 -0.44 20.66 13.42
C THR A 173 -0.13 20.10 12.04
N ALA A 174 1.01 19.40 11.89
CA ALA A 174 1.42 18.79 10.63
C ALA A 174 0.43 17.72 10.16
N VAL A 175 -0.06 16.86 11.06
CA VAL A 175 -1.11 15.86 10.79
C VAL A 175 -2.36 16.55 10.25
N SER A 176 -2.81 17.62 10.89
CA SER A 176 -4.01 18.33 10.44
C SER A 176 -3.88 18.90 9.02
N ALA A 177 -2.68 19.31 8.62
CA ALA A 177 -2.39 19.90 7.31
C ALA A 177 -2.02 18.88 6.21
N ASP A 178 -1.45 17.73 6.56
CA ASP A 178 -0.85 16.79 5.59
C ASP A 178 -1.64 15.47 5.48
N ALA A 179 -2.07 15.15 4.27
CA ALA A 179 -2.89 13.96 4.00
C ALA A 179 -2.13 12.66 4.21
N ARG A 180 -0.85 12.60 3.83
CA ARG A 180 -0.05 11.39 3.92
C ARG A 180 0.41 11.13 5.35
N LEU A 181 0.71 12.16 6.12
CA LEU A 181 0.97 12.04 7.55
C LEU A 181 -0.27 11.55 8.31
N ARG A 182 -1.47 12.05 7.99
CA ARG A 182 -2.73 11.48 8.51
C ARG A 182 -2.88 10.00 8.21
N ALA A 183 -2.63 9.60 6.97
CA ALA A 183 -2.69 8.20 6.59
C ALA A 183 -1.66 7.33 7.35
N ARG A 184 -0.45 7.87 7.61
CA ARG A 184 0.58 7.18 8.42
C ARG A 184 0.14 6.99 9.87
N VAL A 185 -0.50 8.00 10.48
CA VAL A 185 -1.08 7.87 11.83
C VAL A 185 -2.17 6.79 11.85
N GLN A 186 -3.08 6.79 10.88
CA GLN A 186 -4.12 5.76 10.76
C GLN A 186 -3.53 4.35 10.56
N LEU A 187 -2.42 4.24 9.81
CA LEU A 187 -1.69 2.98 9.65
C LEU A 187 -1.07 2.51 10.97
N ALA A 188 -0.50 3.42 11.76
CA ALA A 188 0.02 3.08 13.08
C ALA A 188 -1.10 2.61 14.02
N ASP A 189 -2.27 3.25 13.97
CA ASP A 189 -3.46 2.82 14.73
C ASP A 189 -3.96 1.44 14.27
N ALA A 190 -4.07 1.21 12.96
CA ALA A 190 -4.52 -0.07 12.40
C ALA A 190 -3.60 -1.24 12.75
N ARG A 191 -2.31 -0.98 12.96
CA ARG A 191 -1.34 -2.01 13.39
C ARG A 191 -1.44 -2.38 14.87
N ARG A 192 -2.14 -1.57 15.68
CA ARG A 192 -2.29 -1.79 17.12
C ARG A 192 -3.63 -2.42 17.52
N GLY A 193 -4.67 -2.24 16.69
CA GLY A 193 -5.98 -2.88 16.88
C GLY A 193 -5.99 -4.31 16.41
#